data_AF-A0A0S3SP23-F1
#
_entry.id   AF-A0A0S3SP23-F1
#
_cell.length_a   1.000
_cell.length_b   1.000
_cell.length_c   1.000
_cell.angle_alpha   90.00
_cell.angle_beta   90.00
_cell.angle_gamma   90.00
#
_symmetry.space_group_name_H-M   'P 1'
#
loop_
_entity.id
_entity.type
_entity.pdbx_description
1 polymer ?
#
loop_
_entity_poly.entity_id
_entity_poly.type
_entity_poly.pdbx_seq_one_letter_code
_entity_poly.pdbx_strand_id
1 'polypeptide(L)'
;MAAGFVAPQLKHAICAILVLPFLVTTATSADIFLDWHVSIDFNLKPVSSDQPVITINGMFPGPLINATTNDNIHVNVFNGLDDPLLFT
;
A
#
# COMPACT_ATOMS: atom_id res chain seq x y z
N MET A 1 19.47 47.04 28.47
CA MET A 1 19.28 45.60 28.18
C MET A 1 18.07 45.14 28.99
N ALA A 2 16.86 45.27 28.44
CA ALA A 2 15.63 44.97 29.17
C ALA A 2 15.25 43.50 28.94
N ALA A 3 15.45 42.66 29.95
CA ALA A 3 14.93 41.30 29.93
C ALA A 3 13.40 41.37 30.06
N GLY A 4 12.67 41.04 29.00
CA GLY A 4 11.21 41.04 29.02
C GLY A 4 10.68 40.07 30.07
N PHE A 5 9.96 40.58 31.07
CA PHE A 5 9.30 39.77 32.09
C PHE A 5 8.08 39.08 31.49
N VAL A 6 8.29 37.90 30.92
CA VAL A 6 7.22 37.01 30.46
C VAL A 6 6.63 36.32 31.69
N ALA A 7 5.32 36.49 31.92
CA ALA A 7 4.61 35.86 33.04
C ALA A 7 4.88 34.34 33.07
N PRO A 8 5.09 33.72 34.25
CA PRO A 8 5.48 32.31 34.33
C PRO A 8 4.51 31.37 33.61
N GLN A 9 3.22 31.68 33.61
CA GLN A 9 2.19 30.92 32.88
C GLN A 9 2.44 30.91 31.37
N LEU A 10 2.89 32.05 30.81
CA LEU A 10 3.19 32.22 29.39
C LEU A 10 4.44 31.44 28.98
N LYS A 11 5.43 31.26 29.89
CA LYS A 11 6.62 30.41 29.63
C LYS A 11 6.26 28.92 29.53
N HIS A 12 5.39 28.42 30.40
CA HIS A 12 4.93 27.03 30.36
C HIS A 12 4.09 26.75 29.10
N ALA A 13 3.22 27.69 28.73
CA ALA A 13 2.44 27.60 27.49
C ALA A 13 3.34 27.54 26.25
N ILE A 14 4.37 28.41 26.19
CA ILE A 14 5.36 28.39 25.10
C ILE A 14 6.10 27.04 25.06
N CYS A 15 6.52 26.51 26.21
CA CYS A 15 7.21 25.22 26.28
C CYS A 15 6.33 24.06 25.82
N ALA A 16 5.07 24.02 26.25
CA ALA A 16 4.11 22.99 25.84
C ALA A 16 3.85 23.04 24.32
N ILE A 17 3.66 24.23 23.74
CA ILE A 17 3.44 24.40 22.30
C ILE A 17 4.65 23.94 21.48
N LEU A 18 5.87 24.21 21.96
CA LEU A 18 7.10 23.78 21.27
C LEU A 18 7.35 22.27 21.38
N VAL A 19 6.93 21.61 22.46
CA VAL A 19 7.13 20.17 22.68
C VAL A 19 6.04 19.32 22.01
N LEU A 20 4.81 19.85 21.89
CA LEU A 20 3.66 19.13 21.32
C LEU A 20 3.93 18.48 19.93
N PRO A 21 4.53 19.16 18.93
CA PRO A 21 4.79 18.55 17.63
C PRO A 21 5.85 17.43 17.67
N PHE A 22 6.73 17.41 18.68
CA PHE A 22 7.68 16.31 18.88
C PHE A 22 7.04 15.05 19.46
N LEU A 23 5.83 15.15 20.02
CA LEU A 23 5.06 14.03 20.53
C LEU A 23 4.13 13.41 19.47
N VAL A 24 3.99 14.06 18.31
CA VAL A 24 3.13 13.61 17.21
C VAL A 24 3.98 12.91 16.17
N THR A 25 3.84 11.59 16.04
CA THR A 25 4.38 10.82 14.91
C THR A 25 3.34 10.73 13.80
N THR A 26 3.68 11.14 12.58
CA THR A 26 2.84 10.91 11.41
C THR A 26 3.18 9.56 10.78
N ALA A 27 2.17 8.72 10.56
CA ALA A 27 2.30 7.58 9.65
C ALA A 27 1.94 8.04 8.24
N THR A 28 2.72 7.63 7.24
CA THR A 28 2.40 7.82 5.83
C THR A 28 1.87 6.52 5.24
N SER A 29 0.83 6.60 4.42
CA SER A 29 0.28 5.49 3.65
C SER A 29 -0.09 5.96 2.24
N ALA A 30 0.11 5.10 1.24
CA ALA A 30 -0.36 5.30 -0.12
C ALA A 30 -1.61 4.45 -0.40
N ASP A 31 -2.44 4.93 -1.32
CA ASP A 31 -3.50 4.14 -1.95
C ASP A 31 -3.02 3.70 -3.34
N ILE A 32 -2.88 2.39 -3.53
CA ILE A 32 -2.35 1.77 -4.76
C ILE A 32 -3.50 1.07 -5.48
N PHE A 33 -3.79 1.47 -6.73
CA PHE A 33 -4.87 0.91 -7.53
C PHE A 33 -4.31 0.04 -8.65
N LEU A 34 -4.78 -1.20 -8.74
CA LEU A 34 -4.34 -2.19 -9.71
C LEU A 34 -5.55 -2.79 -10.43
N ASP A 35 -5.45 -2.91 -11.75
CA ASP A 35 -6.40 -3.69 -12.56
C ASP A 35 -5.77 -5.04 -12.93
N TRP A 36 -6.46 -6.11 -12.55
CA TRP A 36 -6.04 -7.49 -12.81
C TRP A 36 -6.99 -8.16 -13.79
N HIS A 37 -6.50 -8.43 -14.99
CA HIS A 37 -7.17 -9.24 -15.99
C HIS A 37 -6.70 -10.68 -15.83
N VAL A 38 -7.60 -11.53 -15.34
CA VAL A 38 -7.31 -12.94 -15.07
C VAL A 38 -7.77 -13.78 -16.26
N SER A 39 -6.87 -14.60 -16.81
CA SER A 39 -7.15 -15.45 -17.97
C SER A 39 -6.34 -16.75 -17.94
N ILE A 40 -6.79 -17.75 -18.70
CA ILE A 40 -6.02 -18.97 -18.95
C ILE A 40 -5.07 -18.73 -20.13
N ASP A 41 -3.81 -19.12 -19.96
CA ASP A 41 -2.81 -19.22 -21.02
C ASP A 41 -2.43 -20.69 -21.25
N PHE A 42 -2.48 -21.14 -22.51
CA PHE A 42 -2.18 -22.53 -22.91
C PHE A 42 -0.78 -22.70 -23.52
N ASN A 43 -0.07 -21.59 -23.75
CA ASN A 43 1.22 -21.52 -24.43
C ASN A 43 2.39 -21.51 -23.43
N LEU A 44 2.19 -20.94 -22.24
CA LEU A 44 3.20 -20.93 -21.19
C LEU A 44 3.36 -22.34 -20.57
N LYS A 45 4.61 -22.81 -20.49
CA LYS A 45 4.96 -24.14 -19.97
C LYS A 45 5.99 -24.05 -18.85
N PRO A 46 5.56 -23.68 -17.63
CA PRO A 46 6.47 -23.55 -16.49
C PRO A 46 6.98 -24.90 -15.97
N VAL A 47 6.36 -26.01 -16.38
CA VAL A 47 6.72 -27.38 -16.01
C VAL A 47 6.92 -28.21 -17.28
N SER A 48 7.57 -29.37 -17.15
CA SER A 48 7.88 -30.25 -18.27
C SER A 48 6.66 -30.93 -18.92
N SER A 49 5.48 -30.81 -18.32
CA SER A 49 4.20 -31.30 -18.85
C SER A 49 3.36 -30.17 -19.42
N ASP A 50 2.58 -30.48 -20.47
CA ASP A 50 1.61 -29.54 -21.01
C ASP A 50 0.46 -29.32 -20.01
N GLN A 51 0.42 -28.13 -19.42
CA GLN A 51 -0.66 -27.72 -18.54
C GLN A 51 -0.98 -26.23 -18.77
N PRO A 52 -2.27 -25.85 -18.87
CA PRO A 52 -2.66 -24.45 -18.89
C PRO A 52 -2.35 -23.76 -17.56
N VAL A 53 -2.04 -22.47 -17.61
CA VAL A 53 -1.74 -21.66 -16.42
C VAL A 53 -2.70 -20.48 -16.34
N ILE A 54 -3.06 -20.10 -15.12
CA ILE A 54 -3.79 -18.86 -14.88
C ILE A 54 -2.77 -17.72 -14.84
N THR A 55 -3.01 -16.68 -15.63
CA THR A 55 -2.17 -15.49 -15.69
C THR A 55 -2.90 -14.27 -15.14
N ILE A 56 -2.14 -13.30 -14.66
CA ILE A 56 -2.64 -11.96 -14.33
C ILE A 56 -1.97 -10.99 -15.28
N ASN A 57 -2.75 -10.27 -16.08
CA ASN A 57 -2.25 -9.36 -17.12
C ASN A 57 -1.27 -10.06 -18.09
N GLY A 58 -1.54 -11.33 -18.42
CA GLY A 58 -0.70 -12.14 -19.31
C GLY A 58 0.62 -12.60 -18.71
N MET A 59 0.86 -12.38 -17.42
CA MET A 59 2.10 -12.77 -16.74
C MET A 59 1.92 -14.00 -15.86
N PHE A 60 2.93 -14.87 -15.90
CA PHE A 60 3.10 -16.00 -14.99
C PHE A 60 4.59 -16.12 -14.58
N PRO A 61 4.94 -16.04 -13.28
CA PRO A 61 4.08 -15.66 -12.16
C PRO A 61 3.44 -14.28 -12.35
N GLY A 62 2.36 -13.98 -11.60
CA GLY A 62 1.69 -12.68 -11.68
C GLY A 62 2.58 -11.49 -11.30
N PRO A 63 2.10 -10.25 -11.53
CA PRO A 63 2.86 -9.03 -11.22
C PRO A 63 3.22 -8.93 -9.74
N LEU A 64 4.41 -8.42 -9.45
CA LEU A 64 4.78 -8.02 -8.09
C LEU A 64 4.03 -6.75 -7.69
N ILE A 65 3.47 -6.76 -6.48
CA ILE A 65 2.90 -5.55 -5.88
C ILE A 65 4.01 -4.85 -5.11
N ASN A 66 4.38 -3.64 -5.54
CA ASN A 66 5.34 -2.81 -4.84
C ASN A 66 4.61 -1.90 -3.85
N ALA A 67 4.56 -2.32 -2.58
CA ALA A 67 3.91 -1.60 -1.50
C ALA A 67 4.77 -1.62 -0.23
N THR A 68 4.54 -0.64 0.63
CA THR A 68 5.17 -0.53 1.95
C THR A 68 4.17 -0.79 3.07
N THR A 69 4.67 -0.99 4.29
CA THR A 69 3.79 -1.22 5.45
C THR A 69 2.81 -0.07 5.63
N ASN A 70 1.53 -0.41 5.80
CA ASN A 70 0.37 0.49 5.94
C ASN A 70 -0.22 1.07 4.64
N ASP A 71 0.34 0.74 3.47
CA ASP A 71 -0.31 1.10 2.21
C ASP A 71 -1.61 0.31 2.02
N ASN A 72 -2.63 0.96 1.45
CA ASN A 72 -3.89 0.34 1.09
C ASN A 72 -3.84 -0.03 -0.39
N ILE A 73 -4.02 -1.32 -0.69
CA ILE A 73 -4.01 -1.83 -2.06
C ILE A 73 -5.44 -2.13 -2.49
N HIS A 74 -5.88 -1.47 -3.54
CA HIS A 74 -7.18 -1.66 -4.17
C HIS A 74 -6.96 -2.43 -5.48
N VAL A 75 -7.41 -3.68 -5.51
CA VAL A 75 -7.31 -4.52 -6.72
C VAL A 75 -8.69 -4.70 -7.31
N ASN A 76 -8.86 -4.24 -8.54
CA ASN A 76 -10.05 -4.50 -9.33
C ASN A 76 -9.78 -5.70 -10.25
N VAL A 77 -10.61 -6.73 -10.11
CA VAL A 77 -10.38 -8.03 -10.74
C VAL A 77 -11.40 -8.28 -11.84
N PHE A 78 -10.91 -8.44 -13.06
CA PHE A 78 -11.67 -8.87 -14.22
C PHE A 78 -11.45 -10.37 -14.42
N ASN A 79 -12.40 -11.18 -13.96
CA ASN A 79 -12.35 -12.62 -14.15
C ASN A 79 -12.73 -12.97 -15.60
N GLY A 80 -11.74 -13.35 -16.41
CA GLY A 80 -11.92 -13.86 -17.78
C GLY A 80 -11.87 -15.39 -17.87
N LEU A 81 -11.96 -16.10 -16.75
CA LEU A 81 -12.08 -17.55 -16.71
C LEU A 81 -13.53 -17.99 -16.96
N ASP A 82 -13.71 -19.19 -17.52
CA ASP A 82 -15.04 -19.80 -17.65
C ASP A 82 -15.63 -20.22 -16.29
N ASP A 83 -14.75 -20.40 -15.30
CA ASP A 83 -15.10 -20.78 -13.93
C ASP A 83 -14.95 -19.60 -12.94
N PRO A 84 -15.64 -19.64 -11.79
CA PRO A 84 -15.43 -18.67 -10.71
C PRO A 84 -14.00 -18.69 -10.18
N LEU A 85 -13.39 -17.49 -10.08
CA LEU A 85 -12.07 -17.32 -9.45
C LEU A 85 -12.18 -17.39 -7.92
N LEU A 86 -11.33 -18.20 -7.30
CA LEU A 86 -11.22 -18.29 -5.84
C LEU A 86 -10.05 -17.44 -5.33
N PHE A 87 -10.30 -16.60 -4.34
CA PHE A 87 -9.28 -15.92 -3.53
C PHE A 87 -9.27 -16.51 -2.12
N THR A 88 -8.08 -16.73 -1.55
CA THR A 88 -7.87 -17.23 -0.18
C THR A 88 -6.89 -16.37 0.58
#